data_AF-A0A367MC62-F1
#
_entry.id   AF-A0A367MC62-F1
#
_cell.length_a   1.000
_cell.length_b   1.000
_cell.length_c   1.000
_cell.angle_alpha   90.00
_cell.angle_beta   90.00
_cell.angle_gamma   90.00
#
_symmetry.space_group_name_H-M   'P 1'
#
loop_
_entity.id
_entity.type
_entity.pdbx_description
1 polymer ?
#
loop_
_entity_poly.entity_id
_entity_poly.type
_entity_poly.pdbx_seq_one_letter_code
_entity_poly.pdbx_strand_id
1 'polypeptide(L)'
;FGGIGLMSEADPIAFAVGQMIASLVATAVGYPFFTGLTMIGIRRAADQPATFNEMFNYFGMLVPLLLTGLLMMLMVYVGFFLLIIPGLYLSVAYMLALPLVAERGLTPWQALETSRKAISRHWFKVFGLLLVLSLLMLVSMIPLFIGLIWTGPLFVVSMGILYRTIFGVRPLGN
;
A
#
# COMPACT_ATOMS: atom_id res chain seq x y z
N PHE A 1 -40.74 4.57 -26.32
CA PHE A 1 -40.45 3.30 -25.61
C PHE A 1 -39.40 2.47 -26.36
N GLY A 2 -38.18 2.99 -26.54
CA GLY A 2 -37.13 2.32 -27.34
C GLY A 2 -35.70 2.45 -26.82
N GLY A 3 -35.51 3.02 -25.61
CA GLY A 3 -34.18 3.24 -25.02
C GLY A 3 -33.75 2.21 -23.97
N ILE A 4 -34.66 1.30 -23.56
CA ILE A 4 -34.39 0.33 -22.49
C ILE A 4 -33.85 -1.01 -23.06
N GLY A 5 -33.95 -1.23 -24.38
CA GLY A 5 -33.46 -2.45 -25.05
C GLY A 5 -31.95 -2.47 -25.35
N LEU A 6 -31.25 -1.34 -25.26
CA LEU A 6 -29.79 -1.28 -25.50
C LEU A 6 -28.94 -1.57 -24.26
N MET A 7 -29.59 -1.77 -23.09
CA MET A 7 -28.96 -2.33 -21.90
C MET A 7 -29.16 -3.86 -21.82
N SER A 8 -29.60 -4.48 -22.92
CA SER A 8 -29.84 -5.92 -23.02
C SER A 8 -28.54 -6.63 -23.36
N GLU A 9 -27.97 -7.29 -22.34
CA GLU A 9 -26.88 -8.26 -22.43
C GLU A 9 -25.54 -7.69 -22.88
N ALA A 10 -24.86 -6.96 -21.97
CA ALA A 10 -23.41 -6.94 -22.06
C ALA A 10 -22.95 -8.40 -22.00
N ASP A 11 -22.33 -8.89 -23.09
CA ASP A 11 -21.77 -10.25 -23.15
C ASP A 11 -21.02 -10.50 -21.83
N PRO A 12 -21.32 -11.60 -21.10
CA PRO A 12 -20.67 -11.87 -19.82
C PRO A 12 -19.14 -11.81 -19.91
N ILE A 13 -18.60 -12.17 -21.09
CA ILE A 13 -17.18 -12.05 -21.44
C ILE A 13 -16.75 -10.58 -21.58
N ALA A 14 -17.49 -9.74 -22.30
CA ALA A 14 -17.16 -8.33 -22.45
C ALA A 14 -17.24 -7.57 -21.11
N PHE A 15 -18.22 -7.88 -20.27
CA PHE A 15 -18.31 -7.35 -18.92
C PHE A 15 -17.12 -7.79 -18.06
N ALA A 16 -16.76 -9.08 -18.10
CA ALA A 16 -15.61 -9.60 -17.36
C ALA A 16 -14.29 -8.95 -17.80
N VAL A 17 -14.06 -8.83 -19.12
CA VAL A 17 -12.88 -8.14 -19.67
C VAL A 17 -12.85 -6.68 -19.26
N GLY A 18 -13.99 -5.98 -19.32
CA GLY A 18 -14.11 -4.60 -18.86
C GLY A 18 -13.74 -4.44 -17.37
N GLN A 19 -14.21 -5.33 -16.51
CA GLN A 19 -13.86 -5.36 -15.10
C GLN A 19 -12.37 -5.64 -14.86
N MET A 20 -11.78 -6.59 -15.61
CA MET A 20 -10.35 -6.87 -15.52
C MET A 20 -9.51 -5.64 -15.87
N ILE A 21 -9.83 -4.96 -16.97
CA ILE A 21 -9.12 -3.74 -17.39
C ILE A 21 -9.29 -2.65 -16.32
N ALA A 22 -10.50 -2.43 -15.82
CA ALA A 22 -10.75 -1.43 -14.77
C ALA A 22 -9.95 -1.73 -13.50
N SER A 23 -9.85 -2.99 -13.09
CA SER A 23 -9.07 -3.40 -11.92
C SER A 23 -7.56 -3.18 -12.10
N LEU A 24 -7.03 -3.43 -13.30
CA LEU A 24 -5.62 -3.20 -13.62
C LEU A 24 -5.28 -1.71 -13.60
N VAL A 25 -6.15 -0.88 -14.19
CA VAL A 25 -5.99 0.58 -14.18
C VAL A 25 -6.10 1.14 -12.75
N ALA A 26 -7.08 0.68 -11.97
CA ALA A 26 -7.23 1.08 -10.58
C ALA A 26 -5.99 0.72 -9.74
N THR A 27 -5.43 -0.47 -9.95
CA THR A 27 -4.21 -0.91 -9.28
C THR A 27 -2.98 -0.10 -9.71
N ALA A 28 -2.87 0.22 -11.00
CA ALA A 28 -1.83 1.08 -11.57
C ALA A 28 -1.78 2.45 -10.91
N VAL A 29 -2.94 3.07 -10.72
CA VAL A 29 -3.05 4.38 -10.07
C VAL A 29 -2.94 4.27 -8.54
N GLY A 30 -3.45 3.18 -7.97
CA GLY A 30 -3.50 2.95 -6.53
C GLY A 30 -2.13 2.83 -5.88
N TYR A 31 -1.16 2.15 -6.51
CA TYR A 31 0.16 1.96 -5.89
C TYR A 31 0.95 3.27 -5.70
N PRO A 32 1.10 4.16 -6.72
CA PRO A 32 1.71 5.46 -6.52
C PRO A 32 0.99 6.31 -5.48
N PHE A 33 -0.34 6.30 -5.49
CA PHE A 33 -1.15 7.05 -4.54
C PHE A 33 -0.91 6.58 -3.09
N PHE A 34 -0.98 5.26 -2.87
CA PHE A 34 -0.71 4.67 -1.56
C PHE A 34 0.73 4.93 -1.10
N THR A 35 1.69 4.81 -2.03
CA THR A 35 3.09 5.13 -1.76
C THR A 35 3.25 6.59 -1.34
N GLY A 36 2.64 7.52 -2.07
CA GLY A 36 2.63 8.94 -1.74
C GLY A 36 2.04 9.23 -0.36
N LEU A 37 0.91 8.60 0.00
CA LEU A 37 0.33 8.70 1.34
C LEU A 37 1.30 8.21 2.41
N THR A 38 1.92 7.04 2.23
CA THR A 38 2.92 6.53 3.19
C THR A 38 4.14 7.43 3.27
N MET A 39 4.58 8.05 2.17
CA MET A 39 5.70 8.98 2.13
C MET A 39 5.41 10.29 2.89
N ILE A 40 4.18 10.80 2.86
CA ILE A 40 3.77 11.91 3.72
C ILE A 40 3.94 11.51 5.19
N GLY A 41 3.49 10.31 5.58
CA GLY A 41 3.68 9.77 6.92
C GLY A 41 5.16 9.70 7.32
N ILE A 42 6.01 9.19 6.44
CA ILE A 42 7.46 9.06 6.64
C ILE A 42 8.11 10.43 6.82
N ARG A 43 7.79 11.40 5.98
CA ARG A 43 8.31 12.78 6.07
C ARG A 43 7.89 13.44 7.38
N ARG A 44 6.61 13.32 7.75
CA ARG A 44 6.11 13.85 9.03
C ARG A 44 6.76 13.19 10.24
N ALA A 45 6.98 11.89 10.17
CA ALA A 45 7.72 11.19 11.21
C ALA A 45 9.17 11.65 11.27
N ALA A 46 9.77 12.11 10.17
CA ALA A 46 11.14 12.63 10.13
C ALA A 46 11.25 14.14 10.39
N ASP A 47 10.18 14.80 10.85
CA ASP A 47 10.10 16.25 11.03
C ASP A 47 10.44 17.04 9.75
N GLN A 48 10.20 16.42 8.58
CA GLN A 48 10.38 17.03 7.27
C GLN A 48 9.08 17.73 6.83
N PRO A 49 9.18 18.81 6.03
CA PRO A 49 8.01 19.40 5.40
C PRO A 49 7.32 18.34 4.53
N ALA A 50 6.02 18.18 4.75
CA ALA A 50 5.18 17.38 3.88
C ALA A 50 3.97 18.21 3.51
N THR A 51 3.60 18.20 2.24
CA THR A 51 2.40 18.84 1.73
C THR A 51 1.45 17.78 1.18
N PHE A 52 0.16 18.09 1.13
CA PHE A 52 -0.83 17.14 0.60
C PHE A 52 -0.54 16.78 -0.85
N ASN A 53 -0.11 17.75 -1.68
CA ASN A 53 0.19 17.51 -3.09
C ASN A 53 1.33 16.50 -3.32
N GLU A 54 2.22 16.28 -2.35
CA GLU A 54 3.33 15.34 -2.50
C GLU A 54 2.88 13.89 -2.69
N MET A 55 1.66 13.52 -2.29
CA MET A 55 1.16 12.17 -2.54
C MET A 55 1.04 11.85 -4.05
N PHE A 56 0.94 12.88 -4.90
CA PHE A 56 0.87 12.73 -6.34
C PHE A 56 2.25 12.72 -7.02
N ASN A 57 3.33 13.09 -6.32
CA ASN A 57 4.67 13.18 -6.90
C ASN A 57 5.21 11.82 -7.38
N TYR A 58 4.69 10.72 -6.82
CA TYR A 58 5.14 9.36 -7.12
C TYR A 58 4.46 8.75 -8.36
N PHE A 59 3.55 9.47 -9.01
CA PHE A 59 2.94 9.02 -10.28
C PHE A 59 3.97 8.94 -11.42
N GLY A 60 5.08 9.69 -11.36
CA GLY A 60 6.21 9.50 -12.29
C GLY A 60 6.91 8.14 -12.12
N MET A 61 6.74 7.49 -10.97
CA MET A 61 7.33 6.19 -10.62
C MET A 61 6.34 5.03 -10.79
N LEU A 62 5.35 5.19 -11.67
CA LEU A 62 4.33 4.18 -11.95
C LEU A 62 4.91 2.79 -12.22
N VAL A 63 5.85 2.67 -13.16
CA VAL A 63 6.45 1.40 -13.57
C VAL A 63 7.13 0.66 -12.40
N PRO A 64 8.10 1.25 -11.68
CA PRO A 64 8.76 0.53 -10.59
C PRO A 64 7.81 0.21 -9.43
N LEU A 65 6.84 1.07 -9.11
CA LEU A 65 5.86 0.80 -8.05
C LEU A 65 4.87 -0.29 -8.44
N LEU A 66 4.41 -0.29 -9.69
CA LEU A 66 3.57 -1.36 -10.26
C LEU A 66 4.28 -2.70 -10.24
N LEU A 67 5.52 -2.76 -10.75
CA LEU A 67 6.29 -3.99 -10.75
C LEU A 67 6.52 -4.52 -9.33
N THR A 68 6.77 -3.62 -8.38
CA THR A 68 6.91 -3.98 -6.95
C THR A 68 5.61 -4.52 -6.38
N GLY A 69 4.48 -3.87 -6.66
CA GLY A 69 3.15 -4.31 -6.21
C GLY A 69 2.76 -5.66 -6.79
N LEU A 70 2.97 -5.88 -8.09
CA LEU A 70 2.70 -7.15 -8.76
C LEU A 70 3.60 -8.28 -8.23
N LEU A 71 4.88 -8.00 -8.04
CA LEU A 71 5.82 -8.98 -7.49
C LEU A 71 5.49 -9.31 -6.02
N MET A 72 5.12 -8.31 -5.22
CA MET A 72 4.63 -8.48 -3.86
C MET A 72 3.38 -9.38 -3.85
N MET A 73 2.40 -9.06 -4.69
CA MET A 73 1.15 -9.79 -4.82
C MET A 73 1.40 -11.26 -5.18
N LEU A 74 2.26 -11.50 -6.18
CA LEU A 74 2.66 -12.85 -6.58
C LEU A 74 3.27 -13.63 -5.42
N MET A 75 4.24 -13.04 -4.71
CA MET A 75 4.92 -13.70 -3.58
C MET A 75 3.95 -14.00 -2.43
N VAL A 76 3.04 -13.09 -2.12
CA VAL A 76 2.04 -13.27 -1.06
C VAL A 76 1.03 -14.35 -1.45
N TYR A 77 0.54 -14.36 -2.68
CA TYR A 77 -0.38 -15.41 -3.16
C TYR A 77 0.28 -16.78 -3.20
N VAL A 78 1.54 -16.88 -3.66
CA VAL A 78 2.30 -18.13 -3.57
C VAL A 78 2.45 -18.57 -2.11
N GLY A 79 2.71 -17.61 -1.21
CA GLY A 79 2.73 -17.85 0.23
C GLY A 79 1.43 -18.49 0.73
N PHE A 80 0.29 -17.86 0.44
CA PHE A 80 -1.05 -18.36 0.82
C PHE A 80 -1.42 -19.69 0.15
N PHE A 81 -1.03 -19.88 -1.12
CA PHE A 81 -1.29 -21.10 -1.86
C PHE A 81 -0.56 -22.30 -1.23
N LEU A 82 0.67 -22.09 -0.76
CA LEU A 82 1.39 -23.12 -0.03
C LEU A 82 0.76 -23.38 1.33
N LEU A 83 0.55 -22.33 2.15
CA LEU A 83 -0.06 -22.39 3.48
C LEU A 83 -0.55 -20.99 3.93
N ILE A 84 -1.48 -20.91 4.88
CA ILE A 84 -1.96 -19.61 5.39
C ILE A 84 -0.85 -18.82 6.09
N ILE A 85 0.01 -19.50 6.87
CA ILE A 85 1.03 -18.85 7.71
C ILE A 85 2.10 -18.12 6.88
N PRO A 86 2.73 -18.72 5.85
CA PRO A 86 3.66 -18.02 4.97
C PRO A 86 3.04 -16.83 4.24
N GLY A 87 1.80 -16.94 3.77
CA GLY A 87 1.10 -15.82 3.12
C GLY A 87 0.91 -14.63 4.06
N LEU A 88 0.44 -14.89 5.28
CA LEU A 88 0.26 -13.87 6.32
C LEU A 88 1.61 -13.27 6.75
N TYR A 89 2.64 -14.09 6.85
CA TYR A 89 3.98 -13.61 7.16
C TYR A 89 4.49 -12.64 6.08
N LEU A 90 4.36 -12.99 4.80
CA LEU A 90 4.83 -12.18 3.68
C LEU A 90 4.03 -10.88 3.52
N SER A 91 2.71 -10.88 3.78
CA SER A 91 1.90 -9.66 3.69
C SER A 91 2.38 -8.59 4.67
N VAL A 92 2.73 -8.98 5.89
CA VAL A 92 3.32 -8.09 6.89
C VAL A 92 4.77 -7.74 6.51
N ALA A 93 5.56 -8.72 6.07
CA ALA A 93 6.97 -8.53 5.80
C ALA A 93 7.25 -7.61 4.59
N TYR A 94 6.29 -7.43 3.68
CA TYR A 94 6.44 -6.60 2.49
C TYR A 94 5.76 -5.23 2.57
N MET A 95 5.10 -4.89 3.67
CA MET A 95 4.35 -3.64 3.82
C MET A 95 5.19 -2.36 3.58
N LEU A 96 6.52 -2.41 3.81
CA LEU A 96 7.43 -1.27 3.62
C LEU A 96 8.17 -1.31 2.27
N ALA A 97 7.85 -2.24 1.37
CA ALA A 97 8.56 -2.36 0.09
C ALA A 97 8.26 -1.18 -0.86
N LEU A 98 7.02 -0.73 -0.95
CA LEU A 98 6.65 0.43 -1.79
C LEU A 98 7.36 1.73 -1.35
N PRO A 99 7.36 2.14 -0.07
CA PRO A 99 8.10 3.33 0.35
C PRO A 99 9.62 3.17 0.19
N LEU A 100 10.17 1.94 0.30
CA LEU A 100 11.58 1.67 0.01
C LEU A 100 11.95 1.97 -1.45
N VAL A 101 11.08 1.65 -2.41
CA VAL A 101 11.29 2.01 -3.82
C VAL A 101 11.26 3.53 -3.98
N ALA A 102 10.27 4.19 -3.38
CA ALA A 102 10.07 5.63 -3.51
C ALA A 102 11.16 6.49 -2.85
N GLU A 103 11.58 6.16 -1.62
CA GLU A 103 12.57 6.94 -0.88
C GLU A 103 14.00 6.54 -1.22
N ARG A 104 14.25 5.23 -1.37
CA ARG A 104 15.61 4.71 -1.55
C ARG A 104 15.99 4.39 -2.99
N GLY A 105 15.05 4.43 -3.93
CA GLY A 105 15.30 4.11 -5.33
C GLY A 105 15.68 2.65 -5.54
N LEU A 106 15.27 1.75 -4.64
CA LEU A 106 15.57 0.32 -4.75
C LEU A 106 14.81 -0.30 -5.92
N THR A 107 15.42 -1.31 -6.55
CA THR A 107 14.70 -2.14 -7.54
C THR A 107 13.60 -2.96 -6.85
N PRO A 108 12.54 -3.40 -7.56
CA PRO A 108 11.41 -4.12 -6.98
C PRO A 108 11.80 -5.31 -6.09
N TRP A 109 12.73 -6.16 -6.56
CA TRP A 109 13.20 -7.30 -5.79
C TRP A 109 13.98 -6.88 -4.55
N GLN A 110 14.92 -5.93 -4.71
CA GLN A 110 15.71 -5.41 -3.58
C GLN A 110 14.82 -4.79 -2.51
N ALA A 111 13.77 -4.07 -2.89
CA ALA A 111 12.82 -3.47 -1.97
C ALA A 111 12.07 -4.52 -1.14
N LEU A 112 11.58 -5.58 -1.79
CA LEU A 112 10.89 -6.68 -1.11
C LEU A 112 11.84 -7.44 -0.16
N GLU A 113 13.02 -7.79 -0.64
CA GLU A 113 13.99 -8.53 0.16
C GLU A 113 14.47 -7.70 1.38
N THR A 114 14.70 -6.40 1.17
CA THR A 114 15.09 -5.46 2.23
C THR A 114 13.97 -5.29 3.25
N SER A 115 12.73 -5.07 2.79
CA SER A 115 11.55 -5.00 3.66
C SER A 115 11.42 -6.27 4.51
N ARG A 116 11.49 -7.44 3.87
CA ARG A 116 11.36 -8.73 4.55
C ARG A 116 12.42 -8.88 5.62
N LYS A 117 13.71 -8.79 5.27
CA LYS A 117 14.83 -8.98 6.21
C LYS A 117 14.73 -8.06 7.43
N ALA A 118 14.29 -6.82 7.23
CA ALA A 118 14.15 -5.85 8.30
C ALA A 118 12.96 -6.17 9.22
N ILE A 119 11.78 -6.46 8.65
CA ILE A 119 10.56 -6.73 9.42
C ILE A 119 10.64 -8.09 10.12
N SER A 120 11.28 -9.11 9.53
CA SER A 120 11.43 -10.44 10.13
C SER A 120 11.98 -10.42 11.55
N ARG A 121 12.91 -9.51 11.86
CA ARG A 121 13.54 -9.39 13.19
C ARG A 121 12.56 -8.93 14.27
N HIS A 122 11.51 -8.23 13.88
CA HIS A 122 10.52 -7.64 14.78
C HIS A 122 9.09 -7.99 14.37
N TRP A 123 8.91 -9.13 13.69
CA TRP A 123 7.68 -9.45 12.99
C TRP A 123 6.45 -9.39 13.89
N PHE A 124 6.51 -9.98 15.09
CA PHE A 124 5.39 -9.96 16.04
C PHE A 124 5.04 -8.55 16.54
N LYS A 125 6.04 -7.66 16.72
CA LYS A 125 5.79 -6.27 17.12
C LYS A 125 5.11 -5.49 15.99
N VAL A 126 5.57 -5.69 14.76
CA VAL A 126 4.98 -5.05 13.57
C VAL A 126 3.56 -5.58 13.32
N PHE A 127 3.37 -6.89 13.39
CA PHE A 127 2.06 -7.52 13.28
C PHE A 127 1.10 -7.02 14.36
N GLY A 128 1.54 -6.93 15.62
CA GLY A 128 0.73 -6.37 16.71
C GLY A 128 0.34 -4.91 16.48
N LEU A 129 1.27 -4.08 15.99
CA LEU A 129 0.99 -2.69 15.62
C LEU A 129 -0.07 -2.63 14.50
N LEU A 130 0.10 -3.40 13.43
CA LEU A 130 -0.86 -3.45 12.32
C LEU A 130 -2.23 -3.91 12.82
N LEU A 131 -2.28 -4.94 13.65
CA LEU A 131 -3.51 -5.47 14.21
C LEU A 131 -4.26 -4.40 15.02
N VAL A 132 -3.55 -3.69 15.92
CA VAL A 132 -4.16 -2.59 16.71
C VAL A 132 -4.67 -1.48 15.80
N LEU A 133 -3.87 -1.06 14.82
CA LEU A 133 -4.27 0.00 13.88
C LEU A 133 -5.46 -0.42 13.00
N SER A 134 -5.50 -1.68 12.55
CA SER A 134 -6.63 -2.23 11.79
C SER A 134 -7.89 -2.31 12.64
N LEU A 135 -7.81 -2.72 13.91
CA LEU A 135 -8.96 -2.71 14.82
C LEU A 135 -9.48 -1.29 15.05
N LEU A 136 -8.59 -0.31 15.26
CA LEU A 136 -8.98 1.10 15.41
C LEU A 136 -9.67 1.64 14.15
N MET A 137 -9.19 1.27 12.96
CA MET A 137 -9.85 1.61 11.69
C MET A 137 -11.24 1.00 11.60
N LEU A 138 -11.41 -0.29 11.94
CA LEU A 138 -12.72 -0.95 11.93
C LEU A 138 -13.71 -0.29 12.90
N VAL A 139 -13.28 0.01 14.13
CA VAL A 139 -14.11 0.72 15.12
C VAL A 139 -14.48 2.12 14.62
N SER A 140 -13.57 2.80 13.93
CA SER A 140 -13.79 4.14 13.37
C SER A 140 -14.80 4.18 12.22
N MET A 141 -15.07 3.04 11.58
CA MET A 141 -16.09 2.93 10.53
C MET A 141 -17.51 2.89 11.11
N ILE A 142 -17.69 2.42 12.35
CA ILE A 142 -18.99 2.28 13.02
C ILE A 142 -19.79 3.60 13.09
N PRO A 143 -19.22 4.76 13.50
CA PRO A 143 -19.93 6.03 13.53
C PRO A 143 -20.04 6.67 12.13
N LEU A 144 -20.53 5.91 11.13
CA LEU A 144 -20.67 6.36 9.74
C LEU A 144 -19.36 6.93 9.16
N PHE A 145 -18.24 6.24 9.39
CA PHE A 145 -16.90 6.63 8.93
C PHE A 145 -16.32 7.92 9.52
N ILE A 146 -17.04 8.62 10.40
CA ILE A 146 -16.57 9.89 10.99
C ILE A 146 -15.26 9.70 11.77
N GLY A 147 -15.08 8.54 12.41
CA GLY A 147 -13.85 8.24 13.14
C GLY A 147 -12.59 8.19 12.26
N LEU A 148 -12.75 7.91 10.96
CA LEU A 148 -11.63 7.84 10.00
C LEU A 148 -10.90 9.17 9.83
N ILE A 149 -11.54 10.29 10.16
CA ILE A 149 -10.91 11.63 10.11
C ILE A 149 -9.67 11.67 11.03
N TRP A 150 -9.69 10.98 12.16
CA TRP A 150 -8.56 10.92 13.10
C TRP A 150 -7.71 9.66 12.91
N THR A 151 -8.34 8.50 12.68
CA THR A 151 -7.59 7.24 12.57
C THR A 151 -6.85 7.08 11.25
N GLY A 152 -7.32 7.71 10.17
CA GLY A 152 -6.61 7.80 8.89
C GLY A 152 -5.20 8.42 9.04
N PRO A 153 -5.11 9.68 9.49
CA PRO A 153 -3.82 10.31 9.77
C PRO A 153 -2.98 9.54 10.79
N LEU A 154 -3.60 9.01 11.86
CA LEU A 154 -2.90 8.18 12.84
C LEU A 154 -2.22 6.96 12.20
N PHE A 155 -2.92 6.26 11.31
CA PHE A 155 -2.37 5.11 10.59
C PHE A 155 -1.18 5.53 9.72
N VAL A 156 -1.34 6.58 8.92
CA VAL A 156 -0.30 7.08 8.02
C VAL A 156 0.95 7.51 8.79
N VAL A 157 0.79 8.26 9.88
CA VAL A 157 1.91 8.69 10.74
C VAL A 157 2.56 7.50 11.44
N SER A 158 1.78 6.52 11.92
CA SER A 158 2.31 5.32 12.56
C SER A 158 3.17 4.49 11.60
N MET A 159 2.74 4.35 10.34
CA MET A 159 3.56 3.72 9.29
C MET A 159 4.84 4.51 9.01
N GLY A 160 4.76 5.83 9.01
CA GLY A 160 5.92 6.70 8.91
C GLY A 160 6.92 6.53 10.05
N ILE A 161 6.43 6.50 11.29
CA ILE A 161 7.26 6.28 12.49
C ILE A 161 7.91 4.91 12.43
N LEU A 162 7.15 3.86 12.09
CA LEU A 162 7.68 2.52 11.96
C LEU A 162 8.81 2.45 10.92
N TYR A 163 8.60 3.06 9.76
CA TYR A 163 9.60 3.12 8.71
C TYR A 163 10.86 3.85 9.19
N ARG A 164 10.70 5.03 9.83
CA ARG A 164 11.81 5.80 10.44
C ARG A 164 12.56 4.97 11.48
N THR A 165 11.85 4.23 12.32
CA THR A 165 12.46 3.39 13.37
C THR A 165 13.25 2.23 12.80
N ILE A 166 12.76 1.59 11.72
CA ILE A 166 13.42 0.41 11.13
C ILE A 166 14.61 0.81 10.24
N PHE A 167 14.45 1.85 9.42
CA PHE A 167 15.43 2.16 8.38
C PHE A 167 16.06 3.55 8.48
N GLY A 168 15.56 4.42 9.36
CA GLY A 168 15.84 5.86 9.28
C GLY A 168 15.20 6.51 8.04
N VAL A 169 15.30 7.83 7.95
CA VAL A 169 14.83 8.62 6.81
C VAL A 169 15.98 9.47 6.30
N ARG A 170 16.16 9.53 4.99
CA ARG A 170 17.23 10.35 4.38
C ARG A 170 16.92 11.84 4.54
N PRO A 171 17.91 12.70 4.81
CA PRO A 171 17.73 14.15 4.72
C PRO A 171 17.25 14.53 3.32
N LEU A 172 16.44 15.59 3.21
CA LEU A 172 16.10 16.17 1.93
C LEU A 172 17.40 16.62 1.26
N GLY A 173 17.67 16.14 0.05
CA GLY A 173 18.80 16.63 -0.74
C GLY A 173 18.56 18.11 -1.06
N ASN A 174 19.55 18.94 -0.77
CA ASN A 174 19.60 20.32 -1.24
C ASN A 174 19.73 20.36 -2.77
#